data_AF-A0A919L3R3-F1
#
_entry.id   AF-A0A919L3R3-F1
#
_cell.length_a   1.000
_cell.length_b   1.000
_cell.length_c   1.000
_cell.angle_alpha   90.00
_cell.angle_beta   90.00
_cell.angle_gamma   90.00
#
_symmetry.space_group_name_H-M   'P 1'
#
loop_
_entity.id
_entity.type
_entity.pdbx_description
1 polymer ?
#
loop_
_entity_poly.entity_id
_entity_poly.type
_entity_poly.pdbx_seq_one_letter_code
_entity_poly.pdbx_strand_id
1 'polypeptide(L)'
;MIGTSHVPGLLQTEDYARAVFSYWVPELVTGDVEPRVEHRMRRKAVLERCPYEVVLHEPVLRTRVADRRVARAQLDQIIRESERPSVTVRVVPFDTDGFGGASSALLYVGGAVPALDTVQRDTPYGTAFLDDAMELRNMRTLFRKVESAALDPVRSRDFIHRLSKEL
;
A
#
# COMPACT_ATOMS: atom_id res chain seq x y z
N MET A 1 1.31 -3.41 -6.33
CA MET A 1 0.21 -3.26 -5.33
C MET A 1 -0.55 -1.97 -5.59
N ILE A 2 -1.87 -1.95 -5.36
CA ILE A 2 -2.69 -0.73 -5.41
C ILE A 2 -3.25 -0.49 -4.00
N GLY A 3 -2.93 0.66 -3.40
CA GLY A 3 -3.45 1.07 -2.09
C GLY A 3 -4.39 2.26 -2.22
N THR A 4 -5.61 2.15 -1.67
CA THR A 4 -6.64 3.20 -1.82
C THR A 4 -7.25 3.70 -0.51
N SER A 5 -7.12 2.98 0.60
CA SER A 5 -7.74 3.33 1.89
C SER A 5 -6.74 3.62 3.02
N HIS A 6 -5.60 2.93 3.06
CA HIS A 6 -4.53 3.15 4.04
C HIS A 6 -3.18 2.71 3.47
N VAL A 7 -2.09 3.15 4.10
CA VAL A 7 -0.74 2.82 3.65
C VAL A 7 -0.51 1.31 3.74
N PRO A 8 -0.01 0.64 2.69
CA PRO A 8 0.25 -0.78 2.73
C PRO A 8 1.25 -1.21 3.80
N GLY A 9 1.03 -2.38 4.39
CA GLY A 9 1.77 -2.87 5.55
C GLY A 9 3.30 -2.87 5.43
N LEU A 10 3.85 -3.09 4.24
CA LEU A 10 5.30 -3.09 4.01
C LEU A 10 5.94 -1.70 4.10
N LEU A 11 5.15 -0.64 3.92
CA LEU A 11 5.61 0.74 4.04
C LEU A 11 5.29 1.35 5.41
N GLN A 12 4.55 0.65 6.27
CA GLN A 12 4.10 1.18 7.54
C GLN A 12 5.27 1.41 8.53
N THR A 13 5.12 2.41 9.39
CA THR A 13 5.84 2.53 10.65
C THR A 13 5.16 1.71 11.74
N GLU A 14 5.85 1.48 12.85
CA GLU A 14 5.31 0.75 14.00
C GLU A 14 4.06 1.44 14.58
N ASP A 15 4.15 2.75 14.84
CA ASP A 15 3.05 3.57 15.36
C ASP A 15 1.82 3.55 14.43
N TYR A 16 2.05 3.63 13.11
CA TYR A 16 0.96 3.56 12.14
C TYR A 16 0.32 2.17 12.11
N ALA A 17 1.14 1.11 12.13
CA ALA A 17 0.64 -0.27 12.16
C ALA A 17 -0.18 -0.55 13.42
N ARG A 18 0.27 -0.06 14.58
CA ARG A 18 -0.46 -0.15 15.86
C ARG A 18 -1.83 0.52 15.75
N ALA A 19 -1.89 1.72 15.17
CA ALA A 19 -3.14 2.43 14.96
C ALA A 19 -4.09 1.71 13.99
N VAL A 20 -3.58 1.14 12.90
CA VAL A 20 -4.40 0.32 11.99
C VAL A 20 -5.02 -0.87 12.73
N PHE A 21 -4.25 -1.53 13.60
CA PHE A 21 -4.75 -2.67 14.37
C PHE A 21 -5.74 -2.29 15.48
N SER A 22 -5.72 -1.07 16.00
CA SER A 22 -6.72 -0.63 16.98
C SER A 22 -8.12 -0.42 16.38
N TYR A 23 -8.25 -0.33 15.06
CA TYR A 23 -9.56 -0.23 14.37
C TYR A 23 -10.17 -1.59 14.00
N TRP A 24 -9.56 -2.70 14.40
CA TRP A 24 -10.08 -4.02 14.05
C TRP A 24 -11.44 -4.27 14.69
N VAL A 25 -12.34 -4.96 13.97
CA VAL A 25 -13.69 -5.30 14.45
C VAL A 25 -13.90 -6.81 14.31
N PRO A 26 -14.18 -7.54 15.42
CA PRO A 26 -14.17 -7.07 16.80
C PRO A 26 -12.77 -6.59 17.23
N GLU A 27 -12.72 -5.75 18.27
CA GLU A 27 -11.46 -5.26 18.82
C GLU A 27 -10.52 -6.43 19.17
N LEU A 28 -9.25 -6.27 18.85
CA LEU A 28 -8.22 -7.21 19.28
C LEU A 28 -8.09 -7.16 20.81
N VAL A 29 -7.85 -8.32 21.42
CA VAL A 29 -7.46 -8.37 22.83
C VAL A 29 -6.17 -7.55 22.99
N THR A 30 -5.99 -6.80 24.07
CA THR A 30 -4.84 -5.87 24.22
C THR A 30 -3.48 -6.56 24.00
N GLY A 31 -3.35 -7.84 24.37
CA GLY A 31 -2.13 -8.64 24.15
C GLY A 31 -1.87 -9.08 22.71
N ASP A 32 -2.82 -8.89 21.79
CA ASP A 32 -2.75 -9.36 20.41
C ASP A 32 -2.21 -8.32 19.42
N VAL A 33 -2.19 -7.03 19.80
CA VAL A 33 -1.76 -5.92 18.93
C VAL A 33 -0.24 -5.97 18.72
N GLU A 34 0.54 -5.99 19.80
CA GLU A 34 2.01 -5.94 19.69
C GLU A 34 2.62 -7.12 18.91
N PRO A 35 2.20 -8.38 19.12
CA PRO A 35 2.70 -9.49 18.29
C PRO A 35 2.41 -9.31 16.80
N ARG A 36 1.28 -8.70 16.44
CA ARG A 36 0.91 -8.44 15.05
C ARG A 36 1.71 -7.27 14.45
N VAL A 37 1.94 -6.22 15.24
CA VAL A 37 2.82 -5.11 14.87
C VAL A 37 4.23 -5.62 14.63
N GLU A 38 4.76 -6.41 15.56
CA GLU A 38 6.10 -7.01 15.44
C GLU A 38 6.19 -7.90 14.19
N HIS A 39 5.21 -8.79 13.98
CA HIS A 39 5.15 -9.61 12.78
C HIS A 39 5.15 -8.75 11.49
N ARG A 40 4.39 -7.66 11.46
CA ARG A 40 4.37 -6.75 10.31
C ARG A 40 5.73 -6.08 10.08
N MET A 41 6.39 -5.60 11.14
CA MET A 41 7.70 -4.98 11.03
C MET A 41 8.76 -5.97 10.53
N ARG A 42 8.76 -7.21 11.04
CA ARG A 42 9.67 -8.28 10.56
C ARG A 42 9.45 -8.58 9.07
N ARG A 43 8.20 -8.53 8.58
CA ARG A 43 7.88 -8.76 7.16
C ARG A 43 8.46 -7.70 6.21
N LYS A 44 8.84 -6.52 6.69
CA LYS A 44 9.47 -5.49 5.85
C LYS A 44 10.78 -5.95 5.22
N ALA A 45 11.44 -6.96 5.80
CA ALA A 45 12.62 -7.61 5.21
C ALA A 45 12.37 -8.18 3.80
N VAL A 46 11.11 -8.40 3.39
CA VAL A 46 10.77 -8.80 2.01
C VAL A 46 11.23 -7.75 0.98
N LEU A 47 11.24 -6.46 1.34
CA LEU A 47 11.68 -5.38 0.45
C LEU A 47 13.19 -5.45 0.09
N GLU A 48 13.97 -6.22 0.85
CA GLU A 48 15.39 -6.49 0.55
C GLU A 48 15.57 -7.61 -0.47
N ARG A 49 14.55 -8.47 -0.64
CA ARG A 49 14.66 -9.70 -1.42
C ARG A 49 13.93 -9.64 -2.76
N CYS A 50 12.85 -8.86 -2.81
CA CYS A 50 11.98 -8.79 -3.97
C CYS A 50 11.71 -7.32 -4.34
N PRO A 51 11.67 -7.00 -5.65
CA PRO A 51 11.14 -5.72 -6.10
C PRO A 51 9.71 -5.52 -5.61
N TYR A 52 9.40 -4.31 -5.16
CA TYR A 52 8.09 -3.94 -4.65
C TYR A 52 7.62 -2.66 -5.31
N GLU A 53 6.52 -2.77 -6.04
CA GLU A 53 5.88 -1.65 -6.69
C GLU A 53 4.52 -1.37 -6.06
N VAL A 54 4.26 -0.10 -5.78
CA VAL A 54 3.01 0.34 -5.19
C VAL A 54 2.52 1.63 -5.82
N VAL A 55 1.23 1.65 -6.14
CA VAL A 55 0.49 2.86 -6.52
C VAL A 55 -0.44 3.21 -5.37
N LEU A 56 -0.28 4.41 -4.83
CA LEU A 56 -1.07 4.95 -3.72
C LEU A 56 -2.02 6.03 -4.26
N HIS A 57 -3.31 5.89 -4.00
CA HIS A 57 -4.25 6.98 -4.24
C HIS A 57 -4.09 8.05 -3.15
N GLU A 58 -4.18 9.34 -3.50
CA GLU A 58 -3.96 10.46 -2.58
C GLU A 58 -4.67 10.39 -1.21
N PRO A 59 -5.93 9.93 -1.08
CA PRO A 59 -6.58 9.72 0.22
C PRO A 59 -5.75 8.92 1.22
N VAL A 60 -5.00 7.92 0.75
CA VAL A 60 -4.13 7.09 1.61
C VAL A 60 -3.11 7.95 2.34
N LEU A 61 -2.56 8.95 1.66
CA LEU A 61 -1.51 9.82 2.18
C LEU A 61 -2.07 10.93 3.07
N ARG A 62 -3.31 11.35 2.81
CA ARG A 62 -3.99 12.40 3.60
C ARG A 62 -4.71 11.88 4.84
N THR A 63 -5.03 10.59 4.90
CA THR A 63 -5.77 10.00 6.01
C THR A 63 -4.89 9.91 7.26
N ARG A 64 -5.32 10.57 8.34
CA ARG A 64 -4.67 10.48 9.65
C ARG A 64 -5.25 9.28 10.40
N VAL A 65 -4.63 8.12 10.22
CA VAL A 65 -5.08 6.89 10.90
C VAL A 65 -4.91 6.98 12.41
N ALA A 66 -3.89 7.70 12.89
CA ALA A 66 -3.77 8.06 14.30
C ALA A 66 -3.84 9.58 14.45
N ASP A 67 -2.69 10.21 14.66
CA ASP A 67 -2.55 11.65 14.82
C ASP A 67 -1.64 12.25 13.74
N ARG A 68 -1.46 13.57 13.83
CA ARG A 68 -0.64 14.35 12.89
C ARG A 68 0.84 13.96 12.93
N ARG A 69 1.38 13.61 14.10
CA ARG A 69 2.78 13.19 14.29
C ARG A 69 3.02 11.84 13.62
N VAL A 70 2.14 10.87 13.85
CA VAL A 70 2.21 9.53 13.23
C VAL A 70 2.03 9.61 11.73
N ALA A 71 1.08 10.41 11.25
CA ALA A 71 0.87 10.61 9.81
C ALA A 71 2.11 11.20 9.13
N ARG A 72 2.73 12.22 9.71
CA ARG A 72 3.98 12.80 9.19
C ARG A 72 5.13 11.80 9.17
N ALA A 73 5.36 11.10 10.28
CA ALA A 73 6.39 10.06 10.36
C ALA A 73 6.18 8.94 9.33
N GLN A 74 4.92 8.60 9.05
CA GLN A 74 4.55 7.64 8.01
C GLN A 74 4.87 8.13 6.60
N LEU A 75 4.59 9.40 6.27
CA LEU A 75 4.96 9.98 4.98
C LEU A 75 6.48 10.01 4.79
N ASP A 76 7.21 10.41 5.83
CA ASP A 76 8.68 10.42 5.80
C ASP A 76 9.25 9.00 5.62
N GLN A 77 8.60 7.98 6.19
CA GLN A 77 8.97 6.57 5.95
C GLN A 77 8.75 6.18 4.50
N ILE A 78 7.63 6.56 3.88
CA ILE A 78 7.36 6.24 2.47
C ILE A 78 8.44 6.87 1.58
N ILE A 79 8.82 8.12 1.84
CA ILE A 79 9.90 8.79 1.11
C ILE A 79 11.20 7.99 1.24
N ARG A 80 11.62 7.65 2.47
CA ARG A 80 12.83 6.85 2.72
C ARG A 80 12.81 5.51 1.98
N GLU A 81 11.71 4.77 2.05
CA GLU A 81 11.61 3.47 1.36
C GLU A 81 11.63 3.64 -0.17
N SER A 82 11.03 4.71 -0.69
CA SER A 82 11.00 4.99 -2.13
C SER A 82 12.36 5.36 -2.74
N GLU A 83 13.37 5.64 -1.92
CA GLU A 83 14.75 5.85 -2.38
C GLU A 83 15.50 4.53 -2.62
N ARG A 84 14.94 3.40 -2.18
CA ARG A 84 15.54 2.08 -2.39
C ARG A 84 15.38 1.66 -3.85
N PRO A 85 16.41 1.10 -4.50
CA PRO A 85 16.32 0.63 -5.88
C PRO A 85 15.26 -0.46 -6.11
N SER A 86 14.96 -1.26 -5.07
CA SER A 86 13.95 -2.32 -5.13
C SER A 86 12.52 -1.81 -4.91
N VAL A 87 12.30 -0.55 -4.58
CA VAL A 87 10.98 -0.02 -4.20
C VAL A 87 10.57 1.09 -5.15
N THR A 88 9.41 0.92 -5.80
CA THR A 88 8.81 1.96 -6.64
C THR A 88 7.48 2.39 -6.02
N VAL A 89 7.41 3.67 -5.63
CA VAL A 89 6.18 4.28 -5.12
C VAL A 89 5.67 5.28 -6.15
N ARG A 90 4.41 5.13 -6.54
CA ARG A 90 3.69 6.09 -7.38
C ARG A 90 2.44 6.61 -6.68
N VAL A 91 2.04 7.83 -7.01
CA VAL A 91 0.85 8.47 -6.44
C VAL A 91 -0.14 8.81 -7.54
N VAL A 92 -1.42 8.54 -7.30
CA VAL A 92 -2.53 9.06 -8.11
C VAL A 92 -3.17 10.22 -7.33
N PRO A 93 -3.00 11.48 -7.77
CA PRO A 93 -3.64 12.64 -7.16
C PRO A 93 -5.16 12.66 -7.34
N PHE A 94 -5.86 13.45 -6.52
CA PHE A 94 -7.30 13.72 -6.70
C PHE A 94 -7.61 14.39 -8.04
N ASP A 95 -6.70 15.25 -8.50
CA ASP A 95 -6.80 15.98 -9.77
C ASP A 95 -6.37 15.09 -10.95
N THR A 96 -6.92 13.87 -11.01
CA THR A 96 -6.66 12.90 -12.07
C THR A 96 -7.99 12.43 -12.67
N ASP A 97 -8.21 12.76 -13.93
CA ASP A 97 -9.41 12.33 -14.65
C ASP A 97 -9.41 10.83 -14.92
N GLY A 98 -10.61 10.23 -14.90
CA GLY A 98 -10.80 8.85 -15.35
C GLY A 98 -10.22 7.76 -14.43
N PHE A 99 -9.83 8.09 -13.20
CA PHE A 99 -9.34 7.11 -12.23
C PHE A 99 -10.48 6.26 -11.63
N GLY A 100 -10.93 5.25 -12.38
CA GLY A 100 -11.90 4.24 -11.93
C GLY A 100 -11.32 3.18 -10.97
N GLY A 101 -10.04 3.29 -10.60
CA GLY A 101 -9.32 2.32 -9.76
C GLY A 101 -9.48 2.52 -8.26
N ALA A 102 -10.18 3.57 -7.82
CA ALA A 102 -10.26 3.98 -6.41
C ALA A 102 -10.84 2.91 -5.46
N SER A 103 -11.66 1.98 -5.96
CA SER A 103 -12.24 0.87 -5.19
C SER A 103 -11.44 -0.45 -5.30
N SER A 104 -10.32 -0.46 -6.01
CA SER A 104 -9.63 -1.69 -6.41
C SER A 104 -8.34 -1.96 -5.62
N ALA A 105 -8.37 -1.78 -4.30
CA ALA A 105 -7.24 -2.16 -3.44
C ALA A 105 -6.90 -3.65 -3.64
N LEU A 106 -5.65 -3.93 -4.02
CA LEU A 106 -5.19 -5.29 -4.29
C LEU A 106 -3.67 -5.40 -4.19
N LEU A 107 -3.20 -6.60 -3.89
CA LEU A 107 -1.80 -7.00 -4.03
C LEU A 107 -1.70 -8.00 -5.18
N TYR A 108 -0.79 -7.73 -6.11
CA TYR A 108 -0.42 -8.66 -7.17
C TYR A 108 0.97 -9.21 -6.84
N VAL A 109 1.12 -10.53 -6.84
CA VAL A 109 2.40 -11.22 -6.64
C VAL A 109 2.72 -12.03 -7.87
N GLY A 110 3.88 -11.77 -8.47
CA GLY A 110 4.40 -12.56 -9.59
C GLY A 110 5.04 -13.84 -9.09
N GLY A 111 4.67 -14.97 -9.68
CA GLY A 111 5.30 -16.26 -9.42
C GLY A 111 6.57 -16.48 -10.25
N ALA A 112 7.27 -17.59 -10.02
CA ALA A 112 8.40 -17.99 -10.86
C ALA A 112 7.98 -18.26 -12.33
N VAL A 113 6.70 -18.58 -12.53
CA VAL A 113 6.05 -18.67 -13.85
C VAL A 113 4.69 -17.97 -13.77
N PRO A 114 4.13 -17.45 -14.89
CA PRO A 114 2.87 -16.69 -14.87
C PRO A 114 1.64 -17.45 -14.34
N ALA A 115 1.69 -18.79 -14.34
CA ALA A 115 0.64 -19.65 -13.79
C ALA A 115 0.66 -19.73 -12.26
N LEU A 116 1.73 -19.25 -11.61
CA LEU A 116 1.86 -19.12 -10.16
C LEU A 116 1.66 -17.68 -9.70
N ASP A 117 1.19 -16.80 -10.58
CA ASP A 117 0.81 -15.45 -10.19
C ASP A 117 -0.42 -15.52 -9.29
N THR A 118 -0.50 -14.61 -8.32
CA THR A 118 -1.62 -14.57 -7.38
C THR A 118 -1.98 -13.13 -7.09
N VAL A 119 -3.28 -12.85 -7.08
CA VAL A 119 -3.82 -11.59 -6.58
C VAL A 119 -4.47 -11.83 -5.23
N GLN A 120 -4.10 -11.02 -4.25
CA GLN A 120 -4.77 -10.96 -2.96
C GLN A 120 -5.66 -9.71 -2.91
N ARG A 121 -6.90 -9.90 -2.44
CA ARG A 121 -7.83 -8.83 -2.10
C ARG A 121 -8.37 -9.03 -0.70
N ASP A 122 -8.40 -7.95 0.07
CA ASP A 122 -9.02 -7.96 1.39
C ASP A 122 -10.49 -7.58 1.25
N THR A 123 -11.37 -8.37 1.85
CA THR A 123 -12.81 -8.17 1.89
C THR A 123 -13.26 -8.10 3.35
N PRO A 124 -14.45 -7.54 3.64
CA PRO A 124 -14.98 -7.55 5.01
C PRO A 124 -15.10 -8.93 5.64
N TYR A 125 -15.18 -10.00 4.83
CA TYR A 125 -15.36 -11.38 5.30
C TYR A 125 -14.07 -12.20 5.25
N GLY A 126 -12.93 -11.57 4.96
CA GLY A 126 -11.62 -12.22 4.90
C GLY A 126 -10.85 -11.89 3.63
N THR A 127 -9.77 -12.61 3.41
CA THR A 127 -8.89 -12.42 2.26
C THR A 127 -9.27 -13.37 1.13
N ALA A 128 -9.47 -12.83 -0.07
CA ALA A 128 -9.67 -13.59 -1.30
C ALA A 128 -8.36 -13.68 -2.09
N PHE A 129 -8.09 -14.86 -2.65
CA PHE A 129 -6.98 -15.11 -3.57
C PHE A 129 -7.54 -15.44 -4.96
N LEU A 130 -6.98 -14.81 -5.99
CA LEU A 130 -7.32 -15.05 -7.39
C LEU A 130 -6.08 -15.56 -8.11
N ASP A 131 -6.20 -16.71 -8.75
CA ASP A 131 -5.15 -17.39 -9.52
C ASP A 131 -5.65 -17.86 -10.90
N ASP A 132 -6.93 -17.66 -11.23
CA ASP A 132 -7.46 -17.98 -12.55
C ASP A 132 -6.82 -17.10 -13.64
N ALA A 133 -6.47 -17.72 -14.76
CA ALA A 133 -5.75 -17.07 -15.84
C ALA A 133 -6.51 -15.88 -16.46
N MET A 134 -7.85 -15.94 -16.53
CA MET A 134 -8.65 -14.82 -17.04
C MET A 134 -8.69 -13.68 -16.03
N GLU A 135 -8.89 -13.98 -14.75
CA GLU A 135 -8.89 -12.99 -13.68
C GLU A 135 -7.55 -12.27 -13.57
N LEU A 136 -6.44 -13.02 -13.61
CA LEU A 136 -5.09 -12.45 -13.61
C LEU A 136 -4.85 -11.52 -14.80
N ARG A 137 -5.32 -11.88 -16.02
CA ARG A 137 -5.23 -10.99 -17.19
C ARG A 137 -6.00 -9.68 -16.98
N ASN A 138 -7.18 -9.75 -16.39
CA ASN A 138 -7.98 -8.57 -16.06
C ASN A 138 -7.27 -7.68 -15.04
N MET A 139 -6.68 -8.28 -14.00
CA MET A 139 -5.95 -7.55 -12.95
C MET A 139 -4.67 -6.90 -13.48
N ARG A 140 -3.91 -7.55 -14.36
CA ARG A 140 -2.76 -6.92 -15.04
C ARG A 140 -3.18 -5.72 -15.89
N THR A 141 -4.33 -5.80 -16.54
CA THR A 141 -4.87 -4.68 -17.34
C THR A 141 -5.30 -3.53 -16.46
N LEU A 142 -5.92 -3.81 -15.32
CA LEU A 142 -6.23 -2.80 -14.31
C LEU A 142 -4.95 -2.14 -13.78
N PHE A 143 -3.92 -2.91 -13.45
CA PHE A 143 -2.66 -2.38 -12.94
C PHE A 143 -2.01 -1.39 -13.92
N ARG A 144 -1.95 -1.73 -15.22
CA ARG A 144 -1.45 -0.82 -16.26
C ARG A 144 -2.24 0.47 -16.38
N LYS A 145 -3.58 0.40 -16.28
CA LYS A 145 -4.43 1.60 -16.30
C LYS A 145 -4.13 2.50 -15.09
N VAL A 146 -4.01 1.91 -13.90
CA VAL A 146 -3.71 2.65 -12.66
C VAL A 146 -2.31 3.25 -12.71
N GLU A 147 -1.33 2.51 -13.20
CA GLU A 147 0.04 3.02 -13.39
C GLU A 147 0.09 4.19 -14.38
N SER A 148 -0.65 4.12 -15.49
CA SER A 148 -0.71 5.22 -16.47
C SER A 148 -1.36 6.51 -15.96
N ALA A 149 -2.22 6.40 -14.94
CA ALA A 149 -2.86 7.54 -14.29
C ALA A 149 -2.01 8.10 -13.14
N ALA A 150 -0.97 7.38 -12.70
CA ALA A 150 -0.14 7.78 -11.60
C ALA A 150 0.99 8.71 -12.04
N LEU A 151 1.42 9.58 -11.13
CA LEU A 151 2.65 10.32 -11.28
C LEU A 151 3.84 9.37 -11.38
N ASP A 152 4.88 9.77 -12.11
CA ASP A 152 6.15 9.05 -12.10
C ASP A 152 6.77 9.04 -10.68
N PRO A 153 7.73 8.15 -10.40
CA PRO A 153 8.29 7.99 -9.06
C PRO A 153 8.95 9.26 -8.50
N VAL A 154 9.51 10.14 -9.33
CA VAL A 154 10.14 11.38 -8.87
C VAL A 154 9.06 12.38 -8.44
N ARG A 155 8.08 12.63 -9.31
CA ARG A 155 6.95 13.52 -8.98
C ARG A 155 6.11 13.02 -7.82
N SER A 156 6.01 11.70 -7.67
CA SER A 156 5.34 11.05 -6.54
C SER A 156 6.05 11.36 -5.22
N ARG A 157 7.39 11.30 -5.17
CA ARG A 157 8.16 11.69 -3.99
C ARG A 157 8.01 13.16 -3.66
N ASP A 158 8.08 14.04 -4.66
CA ASP A 158 7.86 15.47 -4.47
C ASP A 158 6.46 15.78 -3.94
N PHE A 159 5.45 15.05 -4.43
CA PHE A 159 4.08 15.13 -3.93
C PHE A 159 4.00 14.75 -2.44
N ILE A 160 4.55 13.59 -2.06
CA ILE A 160 4.53 13.11 -0.67
C ILE A 160 5.32 14.06 0.25
N HIS A 161 6.45 14.59 -0.21
CA HIS A 161 7.26 15.54 0.55
C HIS A 161 6.54 16.88 0.79
N ARG A 162 5.82 17.40 -0.21
CA ARG A 162 4.95 18.58 -0.02
C ARG A 162 3.88 18.30 1.02
N LEU A 163 3.20 17.16 0.91
CA LEU A 163 2.16 16.78 1.86
C LEU A 163 2.70 16.63 3.30
N SER A 164 3.90 16.07 3.48
CA SER A 164 4.57 15.96 4.78
C SER A 164 4.82 17.34 5.42
N LYS A 165 5.03 18.39 4.62
CA LYS A 165 5.19 19.78 5.12
C LYS A 165 3.87 20.47 5.48
N GLU A 166 2.74 20.02 4.92
CA GLU A 166 1.40 20.52 5.25
C GLU A 166 0.90 19.97 6.60
N LEU A 167 1.49 18.85 7.06
CA LEU A 167 1.32 18.27 8.41
C LEU A 167 2.38 18.83 9.37
#